data_AF-R9LNX8-F1
#
_entry.id   AF-R9LNX8-F1
#
_cell.length_a   1.000
_cell.length_b   1.000
_cell.length_c   1.000
_cell.angle_alpha   90.00
_cell.angle_beta   90.00
_cell.angle_gamma   90.00
#
_symmetry.space_group_name_H-M   'P 1'
#
loop_
_entity.id
_entity.type
_entity.pdbx_description
1 polymer ?
#
loop_
_entity_poly.entity_id
_entity_poly.type
_entity_poly.pdbx_seq_one_letter_code
_entity_poly.pdbx_strand_id
1 'polypeptide(L)'
;MPKLSGNKGEWSEIYAFLRLLEIKKLYAADAELEKINGTFYEIINIIRNEPIGKLEFRIDKVNDIISVFNSANETALLTLPCSKFKEAADKLYEGIISAKARSFEIPDTEEFLKSLHIATIKAKSADKADIRMKIHDINTGYETVQGFSVKSRLGSPSTLINAGKTTNFIFEVTGNINESIADKFNDKAIKKFRDKFEVLKKTDAI
;
A
#
# COMPACT_ATOMS: atom_id res chain seq x y z
N MET A 1 -8.23 -21.84 7.86
CA MET A 1 -7.20 -20.89 7.40
C MET A 1 -6.85 -19.98 8.57
N PRO A 2 -5.58 -19.58 8.76
CA PRO A 2 -5.22 -18.61 9.78
C PRO A 2 -5.92 -17.29 9.51
N LYS A 3 -6.28 -16.56 10.58
CA LYS A 3 -6.90 -15.24 10.47
C LYS A 3 -5.96 -14.24 9.79
N LEU A 4 -6.53 -13.30 9.04
CA LEU A 4 -5.76 -12.24 8.37
C LEU A 4 -5.51 -11.07 9.33
N SER A 5 -4.24 -10.84 9.66
CA SER A 5 -3.80 -9.66 10.43
C SER A 5 -2.72 -8.93 9.66
N GLY A 6 -2.78 -7.59 9.70
CA GLY A 6 -1.79 -6.74 9.06
C GLY A 6 -1.69 -5.36 9.70
N ASN A 7 -0.62 -4.65 9.36
CA ASN A 7 -0.48 -3.23 9.68
C ASN A 7 -1.22 -2.35 8.67
N LYS A 8 -1.31 -1.03 8.95
CA LYS A 8 -2.04 -0.10 8.07
C LYS A 8 -1.52 -0.08 6.63
N GLY A 9 -0.22 -0.24 6.41
CA GLY A 9 0.37 -0.28 5.07
C GLY A 9 -0.10 -1.52 4.29
N GLU A 10 -0.04 -2.68 4.93
CA GLU A 10 -0.45 -3.95 4.33
C GLU A 10 -1.95 -3.96 3.99
N TRP A 11 -2.80 -3.47 4.91
CA TRP A 11 -4.22 -3.30 4.62
C TRP A 11 -4.49 -2.25 3.52
N SER A 12 -3.62 -1.26 3.37
CA SER A 12 -3.75 -0.25 2.32
C SER A 12 -3.48 -0.82 0.91
N GLU A 13 -2.68 -1.87 0.79
CA GLU A 13 -2.51 -2.58 -0.49
C GLU A 13 -3.82 -3.26 -0.92
N ILE A 14 -4.51 -3.91 0.03
CA ILE A 14 -5.85 -4.48 -0.21
C ILE A 14 -6.87 -3.38 -0.50
N TYR A 15 -6.83 -2.27 0.23
CA TYR A 15 -7.69 -1.12 -0.05
C TYR A 15 -7.50 -0.62 -1.49
N ALA A 16 -6.24 -0.43 -1.93
CA ALA A 16 -5.95 -0.02 -3.29
C ALA A 16 -6.47 -1.04 -4.31
N PHE A 17 -6.28 -2.33 -4.05
CA PHE A 17 -6.82 -3.41 -4.88
C PHE A 17 -8.36 -3.31 -5.04
N LEU A 18 -9.10 -3.22 -3.95
CA LEU A 18 -10.56 -3.13 -3.98
C LEU A 18 -11.04 -1.83 -4.64
N ARG A 19 -10.40 -0.71 -4.31
CA ARG A 19 -10.77 0.62 -4.84
C ARG A 19 -10.49 0.73 -6.34
N LEU A 20 -9.39 0.16 -6.83
CA LEU A 20 -9.04 0.19 -8.25
C LEU A 20 -9.97 -0.68 -9.09
N LEU A 21 -10.44 -1.82 -8.55
CA LEU A 21 -11.47 -2.62 -9.20
C LEU A 21 -12.78 -1.84 -9.36
N GLU A 22 -13.13 -1.04 -8.35
CA GLU A 22 -14.33 -0.21 -8.39
C GLU A 22 -14.21 0.98 -9.35
N ILE A 23 -13.10 1.72 -9.28
CA ILE A 23 -12.85 2.92 -10.09
C ILE A 23 -12.53 2.56 -11.55
N LYS A 24 -11.93 1.38 -11.78
CA LYS A 24 -11.56 0.82 -13.09
C LYS A 24 -10.54 1.65 -13.87
N LYS A 25 -9.92 2.63 -13.21
CA LYS A 25 -8.98 3.59 -13.78
C LYS A 25 -7.83 3.81 -12.82
N LEU A 26 -6.63 3.89 -13.38
CA LEU A 26 -5.42 4.30 -12.68
C LEU A 26 -5.07 5.72 -13.15
N TYR A 27 -5.35 6.71 -12.32
CA TYR A 27 -5.08 8.12 -12.64
C TYR A 27 -3.61 8.48 -12.43
N ALA A 28 -3.11 9.37 -13.28
CA ALA A 28 -1.86 10.06 -13.03
C ALA A 28 -2.04 11.12 -11.93
N ALA A 29 -0.93 11.49 -11.30
CA ALA A 29 -0.88 12.55 -10.29
C ALA A 29 0.26 13.52 -10.60
N ASP A 30 0.12 14.77 -10.13
CA ASP A 30 1.17 15.78 -10.20
C ASP A 30 2.20 15.64 -9.06
N ALA A 31 3.10 16.64 -8.94
CA ALA A 31 4.16 16.63 -7.94
C ALA A 31 3.62 16.73 -6.50
N GLU A 32 2.43 17.30 -6.36
CA GLU A 32 1.69 17.49 -5.11
C GLU A 32 0.85 16.25 -4.74
N LEU A 33 0.86 15.22 -5.61
CA LEU A 33 0.07 13.99 -5.52
C LEU A 33 -1.43 14.22 -5.74
N GLU A 34 -1.79 15.34 -6.34
CA GLU A 34 -3.17 15.63 -6.74
C GLU A 34 -3.49 14.93 -8.07
N LYS A 35 -4.72 14.46 -8.18
CA LYS A 35 -5.19 13.70 -9.33
C LYS A 35 -5.25 14.60 -10.58
N ILE A 36 -4.59 14.18 -11.66
CA ILE A 36 -4.73 14.84 -12.96
C ILE A 36 -5.97 14.29 -13.66
N ASN A 37 -7.00 15.12 -13.77
CA ASN A 37 -8.24 14.74 -14.45
C ASN A 37 -7.98 14.53 -15.96
N GLY A 38 -8.60 13.49 -16.52
CA GLY A 38 -8.44 13.16 -17.95
C GLY A 38 -7.18 12.35 -18.28
N THR A 39 -6.20 12.26 -17.38
CA THR A 39 -4.99 11.45 -17.57
C THR A 39 -5.06 10.19 -16.72
N PHE A 40 -5.37 9.06 -17.35
CA PHE A 40 -5.46 7.77 -16.68
C PHE A 40 -5.22 6.62 -17.66
N TYR A 41 -4.84 5.48 -17.10
CA TYR A 41 -4.98 4.20 -17.76
C TYR A 41 -6.30 3.55 -17.37
N GLU A 42 -6.95 2.90 -18.32
CA GLU A 42 -8.07 2.03 -18.00
C GLU A 42 -7.55 0.69 -17.51
N ILE A 43 -8.20 0.13 -16.49
CA ILE A 43 -7.83 -1.16 -15.91
C ILE A 43 -8.71 -2.23 -16.58
N ILE A 44 -8.07 -3.23 -17.17
CA ILE A 44 -8.75 -4.39 -17.78
C ILE A 44 -8.94 -5.47 -16.72
N ASN A 45 -7.85 -5.82 -16.03
CA ASN A 45 -7.90 -6.75 -14.91
C ASN A 45 -6.80 -6.46 -13.88
N ILE A 46 -6.99 -6.99 -12.68
CA ILE A 46 -5.95 -7.05 -11.65
C ILE A 46 -5.58 -8.51 -11.44
N ILE A 47 -4.27 -8.78 -11.33
CA ILE A 47 -3.69 -10.11 -11.26
C ILE A 47 -3.14 -10.32 -9.84
N ARG A 48 -3.53 -11.43 -9.20
CA ARG A 48 -3.00 -11.84 -7.89
C ARG A 48 -2.51 -13.29 -7.93
N ASN A 49 -1.45 -13.58 -7.19
CA ASN A 49 -0.95 -14.95 -7.00
C ASN A 49 -1.39 -15.44 -5.62
N GLU A 50 -2.36 -16.35 -5.59
CA GLU A 50 -2.93 -16.92 -4.37
C GLU A 50 -2.55 -18.40 -4.23
N PRO A 51 -2.78 -19.05 -3.08
CA PRO A 51 -2.46 -20.48 -2.90
C PRO A 51 -3.17 -21.41 -3.89
N ILE A 52 -4.36 -21.02 -4.37
CA ILE A 52 -5.12 -21.79 -5.37
C ILE A 52 -4.66 -21.56 -6.82
N GLY A 53 -3.66 -20.70 -7.02
CA GLY A 53 -3.13 -20.35 -8.34
C GLY A 53 -3.17 -18.85 -8.62
N LYS A 54 -2.89 -18.50 -9.87
CA LYS A 54 -2.96 -17.13 -10.36
C LYS A 54 -4.42 -16.78 -10.62
N LEU A 55 -4.89 -15.72 -9.99
CA LEU A 55 -6.24 -15.18 -10.14
C LEU A 55 -6.23 -13.90 -10.96
N GLU A 56 -7.26 -13.75 -11.78
CA GLU A 56 -7.55 -12.55 -12.54
C GLU A 56 -8.91 -11.99 -12.16
N PHE A 57 -8.92 -10.73 -11.72
CA PHE A 57 -10.10 -9.96 -11.41
C PHE A 57 -10.43 -9.11 -12.65
N ARG A 58 -11.27 -9.66 -13.53
CA ARG A 58 -11.60 -9.08 -14.83
C ARG A 58 -12.77 -8.12 -14.70
N ILE A 59 -12.62 -6.91 -15.23
CA ILE A 59 -13.62 -5.85 -15.15
C ILE A 59 -14.47 -5.90 -16.42
N ASP A 60 -15.79 -6.04 -16.26
CA ASP A 60 -16.76 -5.79 -17.31
C ASP A 60 -17.44 -4.44 -17.05
N LYS A 61 -17.05 -3.45 -17.86
CA LYS A 61 -17.55 -2.08 -17.73
C LYS A 61 -18.99 -1.94 -18.20
N VAL A 62 -19.44 -2.76 -19.15
CA VAL A 62 -20.76 -2.67 -19.75
C VAL A 62 -21.82 -3.14 -18.76
N ASN A 63 -21.54 -4.26 -18.09
CA ASN A 63 -22.47 -4.85 -17.13
C ASN A 63 -22.21 -4.39 -15.68
N ASP A 64 -21.19 -3.57 -15.45
CA ASP A 64 -20.78 -3.09 -14.12
C ASP A 64 -20.48 -4.21 -13.10
N ILE A 65 -19.79 -5.24 -13.57
CA ILE A 65 -19.45 -6.43 -12.79
C ILE A 65 -17.95 -6.72 -12.82
N ILE A 66 -17.49 -7.45 -11.83
CA ILE A 66 -16.13 -7.99 -11.75
C ILE A 66 -16.22 -9.50 -11.58
N SER A 67 -15.48 -10.21 -12.42
CA SER A 67 -15.41 -11.67 -12.42
C SER A 67 -14.02 -12.14 -11.99
N VAL A 68 -13.98 -13.12 -11.10
CA VAL A 68 -12.75 -13.74 -10.62
C VAL A 68 -12.52 -15.02 -11.42
N PHE A 69 -11.38 -15.11 -12.09
CA PHE A 69 -10.98 -16.28 -12.86
C PHE A 69 -9.72 -16.91 -12.28
N ASN A 70 -9.61 -18.23 -12.34
CA ASN A 70 -8.34 -18.91 -12.18
C ASN A 70 -7.66 -19.03 -13.55
N SER A 71 -6.51 -18.39 -13.74
CA SER A 71 -5.80 -18.35 -15.03
C SER A 71 -5.31 -19.72 -15.48
N ALA A 72 -5.17 -20.71 -14.59
CA ALA A 72 -4.67 -22.03 -14.97
C ALA A 72 -5.66 -22.83 -15.83
N ASN A 73 -6.96 -22.59 -15.66
CA ASN A 73 -8.04 -23.33 -16.32
C ASN A 73 -9.13 -22.42 -16.90
N GLU A 74 -8.91 -21.10 -16.95
CA GLU A 74 -9.86 -20.09 -17.43
C GLU A 74 -11.27 -20.23 -16.82
N THR A 75 -11.37 -20.77 -15.61
CA THR A 75 -12.66 -21.02 -14.95
C THR A 75 -13.08 -19.80 -14.15
N ALA A 76 -14.29 -19.31 -14.40
CA ALA A 76 -14.93 -18.29 -13.57
C ALA A 76 -15.29 -18.89 -12.20
N LEU A 77 -14.71 -18.35 -11.14
CA LEU A 77 -14.97 -18.78 -9.77
C LEU A 77 -16.13 -18.01 -9.15
N LEU A 78 -16.24 -16.73 -9.49
CA LEU A 78 -17.22 -15.82 -8.90
C LEU A 78 -17.43 -14.62 -9.82
N THR A 79 -18.63 -14.05 -9.81
CA THR A 79 -18.92 -12.75 -10.43
C THR A 79 -19.78 -11.95 -9.46
N LEU A 80 -19.38 -10.69 -9.22
CA LEU A 80 -20.07 -9.78 -8.31
C LEU A 80 -20.24 -8.41 -8.96
N PRO A 81 -21.29 -7.64 -8.60
CA PRO A 81 -21.42 -6.27 -9.04
C PRO A 81 -20.32 -5.39 -8.45
N CYS A 82 -19.93 -4.37 -9.20
CA CYS A 82 -18.90 -3.40 -8.83
C CYS A 82 -19.16 -2.74 -7.47
N SER A 83 -20.44 -2.51 -7.14
CA SER A 83 -20.88 -1.97 -5.85
C SER A 83 -20.37 -2.77 -4.64
N LYS A 84 -20.20 -4.09 -4.74
CA LYS A 84 -19.66 -4.90 -3.63
C LYS A 84 -18.20 -4.60 -3.32
N PHE A 85 -17.41 -4.30 -4.35
CA PHE A 85 -16.02 -3.88 -4.18
C PHE A 85 -15.95 -2.46 -3.59
N LYS A 86 -16.87 -1.58 -3.98
CA LYS A 86 -17.04 -0.26 -3.36
C LYS A 86 -17.29 -0.38 -1.86
N GLU A 87 -18.34 -1.13 -1.48
CA GLU A 87 -18.75 -1.34 -0.09
C GLU A 87 -17.60 -1.93 0.74
N ALA A 88 -16.91 -2.93 0.21
CA ALA A 88 -15.76 -3.54 0.87
C ALA A 88 -14.59 -2.56 1.04
N ALA A 89 -14.29 -1.75 0.02
CA ALA A 89 -13.24 -0.74 0.08
C ALA A 89 -13.57 0.38 1.08
N ASP A 90 -14.82 0.82 1.15
CA ASP A 90 -15.29 1.82 2.11
C ASP A 90 -15.16 1.30 3.55
N LYS A 91 -15.65 0.09 3.83
CA LYS A 91 -15.53 -0.55 5.15
C LYS A 91 -14.07 -0.76 5.57
N LEU A 92 -13.22 -1.22 4.64
CA LEU A 92 -11.81 -1.43 4.89
C LEU A 92 -11.10 -0.11 5.22
N TYR A 93 -11.42 0.97 4.51
CA TYR A 93 -10.87 2.29 4.81
C TYR A 93 -11.17 2.72 6.25
N GLU A 94 -12.43 2.62 6.68
CA GLU A 94 -12.86 2.92 8.05
C GLU A 94 -12.12 2.05 9.08
N GLY A 95 -11.96 0.75 8.80
CA GLY A 95 -11.18 -0.16 9.63
C GLY A 95 -9.71 0.27 9.78
N ILE A 96 -9.07 0.71 8.70
CA ILE A 96 -7.67 1.16 8.70
C ILE A 96 -7.50 2.45 9.51
N ILE A 97 -8.37 3.45 9.32
CA ILE A 97 -8.22 4.74 9.98
C ILE A 97 -8.56 4.67 11.47
N SER A 98 -9.54 3.85 11.85
CA SER A 98 -9.95 3.65 13.25
C SER A 98 -8.97 2.79 14.07
N ALA A 99 -8.16 1.96 13.40
CA ALA A 99 -7.20 1.09 14.07
C ALA A 99 -6.08 1.86 14.80
N LYS A 100 -5.86 1.49 16.07
CA LYS A 100 -4.80 2.03 16.94
C LYS A 100 -3.61 1.08 17.10
N ALA A 101 -3.82 -0.21 16.90
CA ALA A 101 -2.78 -1.22 17.06
C ALA A 101 -1.80 -1.19 15.87
N ARG A 102 -0.56 -1.66 16.11
CA ARG A 102 0.46 -1.76 15.05
C ARG A 102 0.11 -2.81 13.99
N SER A 103 -0.56 -3.89 14.39
CA SER A 103 -1.13 -4.93 13.54
C SER A 103 -2.52 -5.27 14.08
N PHE A 104 -3.49 -5.51 13.20
CA PHE A 104 -4.89 -5.73 13.57
C PHE A 104 -5.63 -6.55 12.52
N GLU A 105 -6.75 -7.15 12.93
CA GLU A 105 -7.68 -7.89 12.09
C GLU A 105 -8.84 -6.97 11.67
N ILE A 106 -9.41 -7.20 10.48
CA ILE A 106 -10.68 -6.59 10.05
C ILE A 106 -11.58 -7.73 9.56
N PRO A 107 -12.42 -8.32 10.44
CA PRO A 107 -13.17 -9.54 10.14
C PRO A 107 -14.07 -9.44 8.90
N ASP A 108 -14.82 -8.35 8.74
CA ASP A 108 -15.68 -8.11 7.56
C ASP A 108 -14.88 -8.11 6.25
N THR A 109 -13.66 -7.56 6.27
CA THR A 109 -12.79 -7.56 5.10
C THR A 109 -12.25 -8.95 4.84
N GLU A 110 -11.85 -9.68 5.89
CA GLU A 110 -11.38 -11.06 5.77
C GLU A 110 -12.45 -11.97 5.15
N GLU A 111 -13.70 -11.85 5.57
CA GLU A 111 -14.83 -12.61 5.02
C GLU A 111 -15.03 -12.30 3.53
N PHE A 112 -15.00 -11.02 3.16
CA PHE A 112 -15.12 -10.62 1.76
C PHE A 112 -13.94 -11.15 0.91
N LEU A 113 -12.70 -11.01 1.36
CA LEU A 113 -11.52 -11.54 0.66
C LEU A 113 -11.59 -13.06 0.49
N LYS A 114 -12.06 -13.78 1.51
CA LYS A 114 -12.24 -15.23 1.44
C LYS A 114 -13.26 -15.61 0.36
N SER A 115 -14.35 -14.85 0.21
CA SER A 115 -15.32 -15.05 -0.88
C SER A 115 -14.69 -14.88 -2.27
N LEU A 116 -13.67 -14.02 -2.37
CA LEU A 116 -12.90 -13.78 -3.59
C LEU A 116 -11.74 -14.77 -3.81
N HIS A 117 -11.62 -15.80 -2.96
CA HIS A 117 -10.49 -16.74 -2.93
C HIS A 117 -9.11 -16.10 -2.66
N ILE A 118 -9.09 -14.95 -1.97
CA ILE A 118 -7.86 -14.30 -1.51
C ILE A 118 -7.53 -14.82 -0.11
N ALA A 119 -6.34 -15.39 0.05
CA ALA A 119 -5.89 -15.99 1.31
C ALA A 119 -4.72 -15.27 1.96
N THR A 120 -4.12 -14.28 1.29
CA THR A 120 -3.01 -13.48 1.84
C THR A 120 -3.22 -11.99 1.62
N ILE A 121 -2.87 -11.18 2.62
CA ILE A 121 -2.87 -9.72 2.48
C ILE A 121 -1.78 -9.30 1.47
N LYS A 122 -0.57 -9.84 1.65
CA LYS A 122 0.59 -9.52 0.80
C LYS A 122 0.68 -10.41 -0.43
N ALA A 123 1.25 -9.84 -1.50
CA ALA A 123 1.87 -10.62 -2.57
C ALA A 123 3.03 -11.48 -2.04
N LYS A 124 3.38 -12.55 -2.76
CA LYS A 124 4.55 -13.37 -2.43
C LYS A 124 5.81 -12.50 -2.45
N SER A 125 6.71 -12.69 -1.47
CA SER A 125 7.94 -11.89 -1.29
C SER A 125 8.90 -11.88 -2.49
N ALA A 126 8.73 -12.79 -3.45
CA ALA A 126 9.52 -12.83 -4.68
C ALA A 126 9.04 -11.85 -5.76
N ASP A 127 7.81 -11.33 -5.69
CA ASP A 127 7.32 -10.29 -6.59
C ASP A 127 7.62 -8.91 -5.97
N LYS A 128 8.29 -8.05 -6.72
CA LYS A 128 8.63 -6.69 -6.25
C LYS A 128 7.45 -5.73 -6.31
N ALA A 129 6.41 -6.08 -7.05
CA ALA A 129 5.22 -5.27 -7.20
C ALA A 129 4.19 -5.61 -6.11
N ASP A 130 3.58 -4.58 -5.53
CA ASP A 130 2.52 -4.73 -4.53
C ASP A 130 1.19 -5.07 -5.23
N ILE A 131 0.97 -4.52 -6.44
CA ILE A 131 -0.19 -4.80 -7.29
C ILE A 131 0.24 -4.95 -8.75
N ARG A 132 -0.34 -5.91 -9.46
CA ARG A 132 -0.09 -6.14 -10.88
C ARG A 132 -1.40 -6.09 -11.65
N MET A 133 -1.45 -5.35 -12.74
CA MET A 133 -2.67 -5.12 -13.50
C MET A 133 -2.40 -5.06 -15.00
N LYS A 134 -3.37 -5.54 -15.79
CA LYS A 134 -3.40 -5.27 -17.23
C LYS A 134 -4.12 -3.94 -17.44
N ILE A 135 -3.43 -3.00 -18.06
CA ILE A 135 -3.93 -1.65 -18.32
C ILE A 135 -3.99 -1.36 -19.81
N HIS A 136 -4.91 -0.47 -20.19
CA HIS A 136 -5.08 0.07 -21.52
C HIS A 136 -4.81 1.58 -21.49
N ASP A 137 -3.85 2.02 -22.29
CA ASP A 137 -3.60 3.44 -22.53
C ASP A 137 -4.57 3.97 -23.58
N ILE A 138 -5.47 4.85 -23.14
CA ILE A 138 -6.50 5.45 -23.98
C ILE A 138 -5.94 6.35 -25.09
N ASN A 139 -4.69 6.81 -24.98
CA ASN A 139 -4.08 7.70 -25.97
C ASN A 139 -3.38 6.93 -27.09
N THR A 140 -2.74 5.81 -26.74
CA THR A 140 -1.93 5.01 -27.68
C THR A 140 -2.62 3.71 -28.12
N GLY A 141 -3.68 3.30 -27.43
CA GLY A 141 -4.34 2.01 -27.60
C GLY A 141 -3.54 0.82 -27.07
N TYR A 142 -2.36 1.06 -26.49
CA TYR A 142 -1.46 0.00 -26.06
C TYR A 142 -1.97 -0.67 -24.77
N GLU A 143 -1.95 -2.01 -24.75
CA GLU A 143 -2.26 -2.80 -23.57
C GLU A 143 -1.00 -3.44 -23.01
N THR A 144 -0.81 -3.36 -21.70
CA THR A 144 0.34 -3.97 -21.04
C THR A 144 0.04 -4.42 -19.62
N VAL A 145 0.76 -5.44 -19.17
CA VAL A 145 0.73 -5.88 -17.78
C VAL A 145 1.86 -5.19 -17.03
N GLN A 146 1.51 -4.35 -16.07
CA GLN A 146 2.47 -3.57 -15.29
C GLN A 146 2.33 -3.86 -13.79
N GLY A 147 3.46 -3.81 -13.10
CA GLY A 147 3.54 -3.89 -11.64
C GLY A 147 3.69 -2.50 -11.05
N PHE A 148 2.94 -2.23 -9.98
CA PHE A 148 2.96 -0.97 -9.26
C PHE A 148 3.29 -1.21 -7.79
N SER A 149 3.98 -0.23 -7.19
CA SER A 149 4.14 -0.17 -5.75
C SER A 149 3.06 0.73 -5.14
N VAL A 150 2.53 0.34 -3.99
CA VAL A 150 1.51 1.09 -3.26
C VAL A 150 2.17 1.72 -2.03
N LYS A 151 2.08 3.05 -1.91
CA LYS A 151 2.57 3.79 -0.74
C LYS A 151 1.39 4.43 -0.02
N SER A 152 1.10 3.94 1.16
CA SER A 152 0.01 4.46 2.00
C SER A 152 0.45 5.68 2.80
N ARG A 153 -0.42 6.70 2.84
CA ARG A 153 -0.35 7.84 3.75
C ARG A 153 -1.41 7.77 4.87
N LEU A 154 -2.11 6.63 5.02
CA LEU A 154 -3.11 6.40 6.08
C LEU A 154 -2.49 6.02 7.43
N GLY A 155 -1.22 5.65 7.43
CA GLY A 155 -0.42 5.41 8.62
C GLY A 155 0.51 6.58 8.94
N SER A 156 1.58 6.29 9.69
CA SER A 156 2.69 7.24 9.81
C SER A 156 3.28 7.57 8.43
N PRO A 157 3.87 8.76 8.23
CA PRO A 157 4.58 9.09 7.01
C PRO A 157 5.53 7.97 6.58
N SER A 158 5.55 7.67 5.28
CA SER A 158 6.50 6.72 4.73
C SER A 158 7.91 7.17 5.10
N THR A 159 8.74 6.24 5.57
CA THR A 159 10.14 6.55 5.85
C THR A 159 10.80 6.94 4.53
N LEU A 160 11.40 8.13 4.48
CA LEU A 160 12.08 8.68 3.30
C LEU A 160 13.16 7.71 2.77
N ILE A 161 13.74 6.93 3.69
CA ILE A 161 14.85 6.01 3.48
C ILE A 161 14.67 4.79 4.39
N ASN A 162 15.06 3.62 3.89
CA ASN A 162 15.23 2.43 4.73
C ASN A 162 16.61 2.49 5.36
N ALA A 163 16.72 3.02 6.59
CA ALA A 163 18.00 3.11 7.29
C ALA A 163 18.60 1.72 7.52
N GLY A 164 19.74 1.45 6.89
CA GLY A 164 20.54 0.23 7.08
C GLY A 164 22.04 0.53 7.19
N LYS A 165 22.88 -0.50 7.23
CA LYS A 165 24.35 -0.34 7.31
C LYS A 165 24.94 0.50 6.18
N THR A 166 24.30 0.52 5.01
CA THR A 166 24.74 1.27 3.84
C THR A 166 24.16 2.68 3.78
N THR A 167 23.27 3.04 4.71
CA THR A 167 22.60 4.34 4.76
C THR A 167 23.33 5.27 5.72
N ASN A 168 24.37 5.93 5.22
CA ASN A 168 25.21 6.83 6.02
C ASN A 168 24.91 8.29 5.70
N PHE A 169 24.24 8.97 6.64
CA PHE A 169 24.15 10.42 6.62
C PHE A 169 25.12 10.98 7.65
N ILE A 170 25.96 11.89 7.20
CA ILE A 170 26.84 12.67 8.07
C ILE A 170 26.24 14.06 8.11
N PHE A 171 25.92 14.52 9.31
CA PHE A 171 25.41 15.86 9.56
C PHE A 171 26.42 16.63 10.38
N GLU A 172 26.63 17.89 10.04
CA GLU A 172 27.32 18.84 10.89
C GLU A 172 26.30 19.48 11.83
N VAL A 173 26.64 19.57 13.12
CA VAL A 173 25.83 20.30 14.11
C VAL A 173 26.49 21.66 14.30
N THR A 174 25.82 22.71 13.84
CA THR A 174 26.26 24.10 14.01
C THR A 174 25.63 24.70 15.27
N GLY A 175 26.30 25.65 15.93
CA GLY A 175 25.80 26.33 17.13
C GLY A 175 26.75 26.24 18.32
N ASN A 176 26.28 26.61 19.53
CA ASN A 176 27.10 26.63 20.73
C ASN A 176 27.22 25.22 21.37
N ILE A 177 27.86 24.31 20.66
CA ILE A 177 28.10 22.93 21.12
C ILE A 177 29.41 22.87 21.90
N ASN A 178 29.31 22.73 23.22
CA ASN A 178 30.46 22.43 24.09
C ASN A 178 30.62 20.92 24.31
N GLU A 179 31.74 20.52 24.92
CA GLU A 179 32.06 19.10 25.20
C GLU A 179 30.95 18.41 26.00
N SER A 180 30.35 19.07 26.98
CA SER A 180 29.28 18.48 27.79
C SER A 180 28.03 18.14 26.95
N ILE A 181 27.68 18.98 25.98
CA ILE A 181 26.56 18.75 25.07
C ILE A 181 26.90 17.61 24.11
N ALA A 182 28.12 17.61 23.56
CA ALA A 182 28.60 16.56 22.66
C ALA A 182 28.60 15.18 23.35
N ASP A 183 29.06 15.11 24.60
CA ASP A 183 29.06 13.88 25.39
C ASP A 183 27.65 13.37 25.66
N LYS A 184 26.72 14.25 26.05
CA LYS A 184 25.30 13.89 26.25
C LYS A 184 24.63 13.44 24.96
N PHE A 185 24.93 14.08 23.84
CA PHE A 185 24.41 13.68 22.53
C PHE A 185 24.93 12.29 22.13
N ASN A 186 26.19 11.99 22.43
CA ASN A 186 26.84 10.72 22.13
C ASN A 186 26.59 9.62 23.18
N ASP A 187 25.90 9.94 24.27
CA ASP A 187 25.58 8.99 25.34
C ASP A 187 24.82 7.76 24.79
N LYS A 188 25.35 6.58 25.12
CA LYS A 188 24.80 5.28 24.73
C LYS A 188 23.53 4.94 25.51
N ALA A 189 23.23 5.64 26.61
CA ALA A 189 21.98 5.51 27.35
C ALA A 189 20.76 5.98 26.52
N ILE A 190 20.96 6.94 25.60
CA ILE A 190 19.90 7.40 24.70
C ILE A 190 19.72 6.41 23.55
N LYS A 191 18.77 5.48 23.71
CA LYS A 191 18.59 4.34 22.78
C LYS A 191 18.05 4.73 21.40
N LYS A 192 17.21 5.77 21.29
CA LYS A 192 16.63 6.20 20.01
C LYS A 192 17.37 7.44 19.52
N PHE A 193 17.85 7.39 18.28
CA PHE A 193 18.55 8.52 17.67
C PHE A 193 17.71 9.82 17.70
N ARG A 194 16.40 9.71 17.48
CA ARG A 194 15.48 10.87 17.55
C ARG A 194 15.51 11.58 18.91
N ASP A 195 15.71 10.84 20.01
CA ASP A 195 15.66 11.39 21.36
C ASP A 195 16.94 12.18 21.67
N LYS A 196 18.03 11.98 20.89
CA LYS A 196 19.27 12.78 20.97
C LYS A 196 19.06 14.23 20.56
N PHE A 197 18.09 14.51 19.67
CA PHE A 197 17.77 15.88 19.27
C PHE A 197 17.18 16.71 20.41
N GLU A 198 16.61 16.09 21.43
CA GLU A 198 16.14 16.80 22.63
C GLU A 198 17.30 17.37 23.47
N VAL A 199 18.52 16.83 23.31
CA VAL A 199 19.74 17.41 23.89
C VAL A 199 20.07 18.73 23.20
N LEU A 200 19.92 18.80 21.87
CA LEU A 200 20.27 19.98 21.08
C LEU A 200 19.28 21.13 21.27
N LYS A 201 17.97 20.83 21.30
CA LYS A 201 16.89 21.82 21.48
C LYS A 201 16.96 22.62 22.79
N LYS A 202 17.62 22.08 23.81
CA LYS A 202 17.71 22.72 25.14
C LYS A 202 18.82 23.78 25.22
N THR A 203 19.51 24.06 24.13
CA THR A 203 20.81 24.75 24.15
C THR A 203 20.93 25.89 23.15
N ASP A 204 19.83 26.39 22.58
CA ASP A 204 19.81 27.40 21.49
C ASP A 204 20.72 27.02 20.31
N ALA A 205 21.07 25.74 20.17
CA ALA A 205 21.91 25.24 19.09
C ALA A 205 21.09 24.97 17.82
N ILE A 206 19.76 24.87 17.92
CA ILE A 206 18.77 24.77 16.83
C ILE A 206 17.45 25.36 17.32
#